data_AF-A0A0E0D9T0-F1
#
_entry.id   AF-A0A0E0D9T0-F1
#
_cell.length_a   1.000
_cell.length_b   1.000
_cell.length_c   1.000
_cell.angle_alpha   90.00
_cell.angle_beta   90.00
_cell.angle_gamma   90.00
#
_symmetry.space_group_name_H-M   'P 1'
#
loop_
_entity.id
_entity.type
_entity.pdbx_description
1 polymer ?
#
loop_
_entity_poly.entity_id
_entity_poly.type
_entity_poly.pdbx_seq_one_letter_code
_entity_poly.pdbx_strand_id
1 'polypeptide(L)' 'MSVSPDGKVLATTSGSTLQWLCVETGAVLDTAEKAHEGDITGIAWAPRTIPNGGTPAFVLATAGVDKKVKLWLAPKAIST' A
#
# COMPACT_ATOMS: atom_id res chain seq x y z
N MET A 1 -4.21 -5.98 6.82
CA MET A 1 -3.96 -4.52 6.92
C MET A 1 -2.57 -4.27 7.51
N SER A 2 -1.93 -3.16 7.16
CA SER A 2 -0.61 -2.81 7.68
C SER A 2 -0.35 -1.32 7.58
N VAL A 3 0.26 -0.73 8.60
CA VAL A 3 0.67 0.69 8.64
C VAL A 3 2.07 0.85 8.02
N SER A 4 2.28 1.93 7.29
CA SER A 4 3.57 2.30 6.69
C SER A 4 4.64 2.56 7.78
N PRO A 5 5.94 2.44 7.46
CA PRO A 5 7.00 2.63 8.46
C PRO A 5 7.03 4.00 9.13
N ASP A 6 6.55 5.04 8.45
CA ASP A 6 6.43 6.40 9.01
C ASP A 6 5.12 6.64 9.77
N GLY A 7 4.24 5.65 9.85
CA GLY A 7 2.98 5.74 10.60
C GLY A 7 1.89 6.56 9.92
N LYS A 8 2.09 7.05 8.68
CA LYS A 8 1.17 8.01 8.06
C LYS A 8 0.11 7.39 7.15
N VAL A 9 0.40 6.22 6.58
CA VAL A 9 -0.47 5.56 5.61
C VAL A 9 -0.84 4.16 6.10
N LEU A 10 -2.13 3.85 6.10
CA LEU A 10 -2.64 2.50 6.34
C LEU A 10 -2.96 1.85 5.00
N ALA A 11 -2.42 0.66 4.75
CA ALA A 11 -2.84 -0.20 3.65
C ALA A 11 -3.84 -1.25 4.14
N THR A 12 -4.97 -1.38 3.45
CA THR A 12 -6.01 -2.38 3.73
C THR A 12 -6.45 -3.08 2.44
N THR A 13 -6.97 -4.30 2.57
CA THR A 13 -7.36 -5.11 1.42
C THR A 13 -8.71 -5.79 1.67
N SER A 14 -9.51 -5.93 0.62
CA SER A 14 -10.77 -6.66 0.61
C SER A 14 -10.98 -7.30 -0.76
N GLY A 15 -10.97 -8.63 -0.84
CA GLY A 15 -10.91 -9.36 -2.11
C GLY A 15 -9.70 -8.94 -2.94
N SER A 16 -9.92 -8.50 -4.19
CA SER A 16 -8.89 -7.95 -5.08
C SER A 16 -8.57 -6.48 -4.86
N THR A 17 -9.31 -5.79 -3.97
CA THR A 17 -9.18 -4.36 -3.75
C THR A 17 -8.07 -4.07 -2.75
N LEU A 18 -7.22 -3.11 -3.08
CA LEU A 18 -6.23 -2.51 -2.19
C LEU A 18 -6.56 -1.02 -1.99
N GLN A 19 -6.56 -0.57 -0.74
CA GLN A 19 -6.78 0.84 -0.40
C GLN A 19 -5.66 1.37 0.47
N TRP A 20 -5.31 2.64 0.25
CA TRP A 20 -4.44 3.42 1.11
C TRP A 20 -5.26 4.49 1.81
N LEU A 21 -5.12 4.60 3.12
CA LEU A 21 -5.85 5.56 3.95
C LEU A 21 -4.87 6.41 4.74
N CYS A 22 -5.22 7.66 4.99
CA CYS A 22 -4.54 8.50 5.95
C CYS A 22 -4.79 7.95 7.35
N VAL A 23 -3.73 7.65 8.09
CA VAL A 23 -3.86 7.09 9.45
C VAL A 23 -4.56 8.07 10.40
N GLU A 24 -4.29 9.37 10.24
CA GLU A 24 -4.81 10.41 11.14
C GLU A 24 -6.31 10.68 10.93
N THR A 25 -6.75 10.74 9.67
CA THR A 25 -8.11 11.19 9.34
C THR A 25 -9.04 10.08 8.88
N GLY A 26 -8.50 8.90 8.55
CA GLY A 26 -9.26 7.82 7.92
C GLY A 26 -9.66 8.09 6.47
N ALA A 27 -9.24 9.22 5.88
CA ALA A 27 -9.55 9.54 4.49
C ALA A 27 -8.88 8.54 3.54
N VAL A 28 -9.60 8.07 2.52
CA VAL A 28 -9.05 7.24 1.45
C VAL A 28 -8.14 8.13 0.58
N LEU A 29 -6.86 7.77 0.53
CA LEU A 29 -5.84 8.45 -0.26
C LEU A 29 -5.79 7.91 -1.70
N ASP A 30 -5.96 6.60 -1.86
CA ASP A 30 -5.98 5.93 -3.16
C ASP A 30 -6.67 4.56 -3.07
N THR A 31 -7.12 4.03 -4.20
CA THR A 31 -7.77 2.72 -4.32
C THR A 31 -7.41 2.04 -5.63
N ALA A 32 -7.00 0.78 -5.55
CA ALA A 32 -6.84 -0.12 -6.69
C ALA A 32 -7.85 -1.27 -6.58
N GLU A 33 -8.98 -1.16 -7.28
CA GLU A 33 -10.11 -2.12 -7.21
C GLU A 33 -9.76 -3.54 -7.73
N LYS A 34 -8.85 -3.62 -8.69
CA LYS A 34 -8.34 -4.87 -9.27
C LYS A 34 -6.82 -4.95 -9.12
N ALA A 35 -6.36 -4.81 -7.88
CA ALA A 35 -4.94 -4.90 -7.61
C ALA A 35 -4.38 -6.28 -7.96
N HIS A 36 -5.17 -7.37 -7.86
CA HIS A 36 -4.82 -8.72 -8.32
C HIS A 36 -5.99 -9.38 -9.07
N GLU A 37 -5.69 -10.37 -9.92
CA GLU A 37 -6.71 -11.22 -10.57
C GLU A 37 -7.15 -12.34 -9.60
N GLY A 38 -7.78 -11.93 -8.50
CA GLY A 38 -8.15 -12.78 -7.37
C GLY A 38 -7.82 -12.12 -6.03
N ASP A 39 -8.15 -12.81 -4.94
CA ASP A 39 -7.98 -12.27 -3.60
C ASP A 39 -6.52 -11.97 -3.27
N ILE A 40 -6.31 -10.82 -2.61
CA ILE A 40 -5.02 -10.50 -2.01
C ILE A 40 -4.85 -11.34 -0.76
N THR A 41 -3.82 -12.16 -0.73
CA THR A 41 -3.54 -13.11 0.35
C THR A 41 -2.51 -12.60 1.35
N GLY A 42 -1.81 -11.51 1.04
CA GLY A 42 -0.81 -10.94 1.95
C GLY A 42 -0.35 -9.56 1.51
N ILE A 43 0.07 -8.76 2.50
CA ILE A 43 0.66 -7.43 2.30
C ILE A 43 1.85 -7.24 3.25
N ALA A 44 2.87 -6.51 2.80
CA ALA A 44 4.02 -6.13 3.64
C ALA A 44 4.62 -4.81 3.17
N TRP A 45 4.85 -3.89 4.10
CA TRP A 45 5.63 -2.69 3.82
C TRP A 45 7.12 -3.01 3.82
N ALA A 46 7.88 -2.36 2.93
CA ALA A 46 9.31 -2.27 3.08
C ALA A 46 9.62 -1.57 4.43
N PRO A 47 10.57 -2.06 5.25
CA PRO A 47 10.82 -1.52 6.58
C PRO A 47 11.48 -0.13 6.56
N ARG A 48 11.94 0.32 5.38
CA ARG A 48 12.53 1.62 5.12
C ARG A 48 12.14 2.10 3.73
N THR A 49 12.35 3.37 3.45
CA THR A 49 12.18 3.93 2.11
C THR A 49 13.14 3.29 1.12
N ILE A 50 12.65 3.00 -0.08
CA ILE A 50 13.46 2.54 -1.22
C ILE A 50 13.67 3.74 -2.16
N PRO A 51 14.91 4.03 -2.61
CA PRO A 51 15.14 5.06 -3.61
C PRO A 51 14.42 4.72 -4.92
N ASN A 52 13.57 5.63 -5.38
CA ASN A 52 12.91 5.56 -6.68
C ASN A 52 13.25 6.83 -7.47
N GLY A 53 14.04 6.69 -8.54
CA GLY A 53 14.56 7.85 -9.28
C GLY A 53 15.36 8.83 -8.41
N GLY A 54 16.03 8.34 -7.36
CA GLY A 54 16.78 9.16 -6.40
C GLY A 54 15.96 9.75 -5.25
N THR A 55 14.63 9.62 -5.26
CA THR A 55 13.77 10.11 -4.17
C THR A 55 13.37 8.95 -3.25
N PRO A 56 13.46 9.08 -1.91
CA PRO A 56 12.96 8.06 -0.99
C PRO A 56 11.45 7.84 -1.15
N ALA A 57 11.03 6.58 -1.29
CA ALA A 57 9.62 6.22 -1.39
C ALA A 57 9.27 5.06 -0.44
N PHE A 58 8.07 5.13 0.14
CA PHE A 58 7.50 3.98 0.85
C PHE A 58 6.92 3.00 -0.18
N VAL A 59 7.32 1.73 -0.03
CA VAL A 59 6.94 0.66 -0.95
C VAL A 59 6.15 -0.39 -0.20
N LEU A 60 5.00 -0.75 -0.74
CA LEU A 60 4.18 -1.88 -0.29
C LEU A 60 4.31 -3.04 -1.27
N ALA A 61 4.47 -4.25 -0.75
CA ALA A 61 4.31 -5.49 -1.51
C ALA A 61 2.94 -6.11 -1.23
N THR A 62 2.30 -6.64 -2.27
CA THR A 62 1.08 -7.46 -2.16
C THR A 62 1.25 -8.79 -2.88
N ALA A 63 0.71 -9.87 -2.31
CA ALA A 63 0.64 -11.19 -2.93
C ALA A 63 -0.83 -11.59 -3.14
N GLY A 64 -1.15 -12.27 -4.23
CA GLY A 64 -2.53 -12.69 -4.54
C GLY A 64 -2.66 -14.11 -5.08
N VAL A 65 -3.90 -14.58 -5.16
CA VAL A 65 -4.29 -15.89 -5.73
C VAL A 65 -3.85 -16.03 -7.19
N ASP A 66 -3.67 -14.92 -7.90
CA ASP A 66 -3.13 -14.86 -9.26
C ASP A 66 -1.66 -15.29 -9.39
N LYS A 67 -1.04 -15.74 -8.28
CA LYS A 67 0.35 -16.21 -8.18
C LYS A 67 1.37 -15.10 -8.47
N LYS A 68 0.98 -13.83 -8.33
CA LYS A 68 1.87 -12.69 -8.52
C LYS A 68 2.15 -12.00 -7.20
N VAL A 69 3.32 -11.37 -7.15
CA VAL A 69 3.64 -10.31 -6.19
C VAL A 69 3.68 -8.99 -6.97
N LYS A 70 3.06 -7.96 -6.42
CA LYS A 70 3.09 -6.61 -6.99
C LYS A 70 3.68 -5.64 -5.96
N LEU A 71 4.41 -4.64 -6.48
CA LEU A 71 4.99 -3.57 -5.68
C LEU A 71 4.29 -2.26 -6.00
N TRP A 72 4.03 -1.48 -4.96
CA TRP A 72 3.26 -0.24 -5.03
C TRP A 72 4.02 0.87 -4.33
N LEU A 73 4.07 2.03 -4.96
CA LEU A 73 4.44 3.26 -4.25
C LEU A 73 3.24 3.74 -3.45
N ALA A 74 3.44 4.10 -2.19
CA ALA A 74 2.37 4.69 -1.41
C ALA A 74 2.04 6.11 -1.91
N PRO A 75 0.77 6.52 -1.93
CA PRO A 75 0.41 7.92 -2.02
C PRO A 75 0.94 8.67 -0.80
N LYS A 76 1.26 9.96 -0.97
CA LYS A 76 1.68 10.81 0.14
C LYS A 76 0.46 11.20 0.98
N ALA A 77 0.48 10.88 2.27
CA ALA A 77 -0.39 11.53 3.24
C ALA A 77 0.20 12.91 3.53
N ILE A 78 -0.49 13.98 3.10
CA ILE A 78 -0.17 15.34 3.51
C ILE A 78 -0.94 15.57 4.81
N SER A 79 -0.20 15.66 5.92
CA SER A 79 -0.74 16.20 7.17
C SER A 79 -1.02 17.69 6.97
N THR A 80 -2.26 18.10 7.23
CA THR A 80 -2.70 19.51 7.21
C THR A 80 -2.06 20.31 8.32
#